data_AF-A0A8G1QSY3-F1
#
_entry.id   AF-A0A8G1QSY3-F1
#
_cell.length_a   1.000
_cell.length_b   1.000
_cell.length_c   1.000
_cell.angle_alpha   90.00
_cell.angle_beta   90.00
_cell.angle_gamma   90.00
#
_symmetry.space_group_name_H-M   'P 1'
#
loop_
_entity.id
_entity.type
_entity.pdbx_description
1 polymer ?
#
loop_
_entity_poly.entity_id
_entity_poly.type
_entity_poly.pdbx_seq_one_letter_code
_entity_poly.pdbx_strand_id
1 'polypeptide(L)'
;MRISTTPLWIWPLAAAPLVAGFTEHSHSKHAAMHKRCPYANGHQQDVPRYDKGLLAELLKSPVDVTGEHAFQPPDFENGDQRGPCPGLNALANHGYIPRNGVVSFGGAITAINKVYGMGVDLATVLALMGTVWTGNPLSLDPSFSIGGRDIGVNNLLGNLGGLLGDPQGLIGSHNFIESDSSNTRDDIYVTGNNHKLNMDNFMSWYNMSTDGTFDMDLMAKRAKLRFDETVQSNPNFYYGPVTGLIARNAGYIFPARLFRNYSQDEPNGVLTKEHIRIFYGIYGEEGNFTYREGWERIPDNWYKTPVDFGLVQLNLDIIDWLSKYPELGSIGGNTGTVNSFAGVDLGNLTGGVFNLGNLLEGNNLLCLAFEVLKFAGPNALSGLFKSVAEPLEFITNALSVPLLNVTCPAFKDLQMGGKPFWEVMQNDFPGAMKSGGAF
;
A
#
# COMPACT_ATOMS: atom_id res chain seq x y z
N MET A 1 46.24 -48.12 -37.76
CA MET A 1 44.95 -48.66 -37.27
C MET A 1 44.22 -47.50 -36.58
N ARG A 2 43.30 -46.79 -37.27
CA ARG A 2 41.81 -46.91 -37.24
C ARG A 2 41.26 -46.50 -35.84
N ILE A 3 40.43 -45.47 -35.62
CA ILE A 3 39.10 -45.05 -36.19
C ILE A 3 38.82 -43.57 -35.76
N SER A 4 38.49 -42.62 -36.66
CA SER A 4 37.17 -41.97 -36.99
C SER A 4 36.42 -41.17 -35.90
N THR A 5 36.18 -39.87 -36.16
CA THR A 5 34.84 -39.21 -36.25
C THR A 5 34.98 -37.74 -36.67
N THR A 6 34.09 -37.28 -37.57
CA THR A 6 34.01 -35.93 -38.19
C THR A 6 32.92 -35.03 -37.57
N PRO A 7 33.05 -33.69 -37.60
CA PRO A 7 31.99 -32.74 -37.24
C PRO A 7 31.25 -32.20 -38.49
N LEU A 8 30.03 -31.66 -38.33
CA LEU A 8 29.31 -30.99 -39.42
C LEU A 8 28.72 -29.65 -38.97
N TRP A 9 28.96 -28.65 -39.82
CA TRP A 9 28.68 -27.23 -39.66
C TRP A 9 27.27 -26.87 -40.14
N ILE A 10 26.69 -25.87 -39.49
CA ILE A 10 25.48 -25.14 -39.89
C ILE A 10 25.93 -23.95 -40.76
N TRP A 11 25.09 -23.42 -41.66
CA TRP A 11 24.88 -21.98 -41.97
C TRP A 11 23.72 -21.81 -42.99
N PRO A 12 23.14 -20.60 -43.13
CA PRO A 12 21.69 -20.34 -43.23
C PRO A 12 21.21 -19.95 -44.64
N LEU A 13 19.89 -19.77 -44.83
CA LEU A 13 19.32 -19.07 -45.99
C LEU A 13 17.94 -18.47 -45.69
N ALA A 14 17.79 -17.19 -46.00
CA ALA A 14 16.54 -16.44 -46.05
C ALA A 14 16.14 -16.20 -47.51
N ALA A 15 14.83 -16.20 -47.83
CA ALA A 15 14.25 -15.51 -48.98
C ALA A 15 12.70 -15.51 -48.92
N ALA A 16 12.09 -14.32 -49.02
CA ALA A 16 10.75 -14.07 -49.60
C ALA A 16 10.93 -13.87 -51.14
N PRO A 17 9.91 -13.65 -52.01
CA PRO A 17 8.49 -13.27 -51.81
C PRO A 17 7.46 -13.94 -52.79
N LEU A 18 6.15 -13.61 -52.70
CA LEU A 18 5.28 -13.20 -53.83
C LEU A 18 3.78 -13.09 -53.47
N VAL A 19 3.10 -12.16 -54.15
CA VAL A 19 1.71 -11.70 -53.98
C VAL A 19 0.88 -12.08 -55.23
N ALA A 20 -0.36 -12.53 -55.04
CA ALA A 20 -1.57 -12.43 -55.93
C ALA A 20 -2.70 -13.22 -55.24
N GLY A 21 -4.01 -12.92 -55.21
CA GLY A 21 -4.90 -11.97 -55.87
C GLY A 21 -6.23 -12.70 -56.21
N PHE A 22 -7.40 -12.17 -55.75
CA PHE A 22 -8.80 -12.47 -56.17
C PHE A 22 -9.42 -13.85 -55.74
N THR A 23 -10.72 -14.07 -55.42
CA THR A 23 -12.03 -13.38 -55.59
C THR A 23 -13.11 -14.05 -54.71
N GLU A 24 -14.18 -13.33 -54.39
CA GLU A 24 -15.43 -13.77 -53.73
C GLU A 24 -16.31 -14.70 -54.62
N HIS A 25 -17.02 -15.69 -54.02
CA HIS A 25 -18.47 -15.95 -54.21
C HIS A 25 -19.00 -17.15 -53.40
N SER A 26 -20.33 -17.20 -53.29
CA SER A 26 -21.17 -17.64 -52.17
C SER A 26 -21.72 -19.10 -52.23
N HIS A 27 -22.28 -19.54 -51.08
CA HIS A 27 -23.21 -20.67 -50.81
C HIS A 27 -22.63 -22.08 -50.66
N SER A 28 -23.06 -22.98 -49.76
CA SER A 28 -23.89 -22.98 -48.55
C SER A 28 -23.88 -24.44 -48.00
N LYS A 29 -24.05 -24.60 -46.68
CA LYS A 29 -24.52 -25.78 -45.92
C LYS A 29 -23.50 -26.90 -45.54
N HIS A 30 -22.99 -26.81 -44.32
CA HIS A 30 -23.21 -27.87 -43.31
C HIS A 30 -23.31 -27.23 -41.91
N ALA A 31 -24.33 -27.63 -41.18
CA ALA A 31 -24.73 -27.11 -39.88
C ALA A 31 -24.27 -28.03 -38.74
N ALA A 32 -24.09 -27.42 -37.56
CA ALA A 32 -23.87 -27.99 -36.22
C ALA A 32 -22.48 -28.64 -36.03
N MET A 33 -21.70 -28.38 -34.98
CA MET A 33 -22.04 -27.96 -33.62
C MET A 33 -20.77 -27.44 -32.92
N HIS A 34 -20.56 -26.12 -32.88
CA HIS A 34 -19.69 -25.50 -31.88
C HIS A 34 -20.48 -24.37 -31.23
N LYS A 35 -20.88 -24.58 -29.97
CA LYS A 35 -21.39 -23.50 -29.12
C LYS A 35 -20.31 -22.42 -29.09
N ARG A 36 -20.61 -21.28 -29.72
CA ARG A 36 -19.83 -20.06 -29.62
C ARG A 36 -19.73 -19.68 -28.14
N CYS A 37 -18.50 -19.43 -27.68
CA CYS A 37 -18.26 -18.86 -26.37
C CYS A 37 -18.99 -17.50 -26.28
N PRO A 38 -19.87 -17.27 -25.29
CA PRO A 38 -20.76 -16.10 -25.27
C PRO A 38 -20.04 -14.76 -25.04
N TYR A 39 -18.71 -14.76 -24.91
CA TYR A 39 -17.89 -13.57 -24.63
C TYR A 39 -17.00 -13.13 -25.80
N ALA A 40 -17.10 -13.75 -26.98
CA ALA A 40 -16.27 -13.37 -28.14
C ALA A 40 -16.60 -11.97 -28.69
N ASN A 41 -17.74 -11.38 -28.32
CA ASN A 41 -18.14 -10.01 -28.67
C ASN A 41 -18.36 -9.15 -27.40
N GLY A 42 -17.51 -9.31 -26.39
CA GLY A 42 -17.43 -8.37 -25.28
C GLY A 42 -16.59 -7.17 -25.68
N HIS A 43 -17.21 -5.99 -25.65
CA HIS A 43 -16.64 -4.67 -25.89
C HIS A 43 -15.16 -4.57 -25.50
N GLN A 44 -14.35 -4.08 -26.43
CA GLN A 44 -13.16 -3.29 -26.13
C GLN A 44 -13.64 -2.20 -25.17
N GLN A 45 -13.50 -2.45 -23.85
CA GLN A 45 -13.93 -1.50 -22.84
C GLN A 45 -13.06 -0.26 -23.03
N ASP A 46 -13.72 0.84 -23.37
CA ASP A 46 -13.13 2.15 -23.48
C ASP A 46 -12.37 2.44 -22.17
N VAL A 47 -11.04 2.52 -22.27
CA VAL A 47 -10.24 3.28 -21.31
C VAL A 47 -10.93 4.63 -21.17
N PRO A 48 -11.23 5.13 -19.94
CA PRO A 48 -11.93 6.40 -19.78
C PRO A 48 -11.22 7.47 -20.61
N ARG A 49 -11.86 7.92 -21.69
CA ARG A 49 -11.31 8.96 -22.56
C ARG A 49 -11.57 10.28 -21.85
N TYR A 50 -10.70 10.61 -20.89
CA TYR A 50 -10.71 11.92 -20.24
C TYR A 50 -10.56 13.01 -21.30
N ASP A 51 -11.31 14.10 -21.14
CA ASP A 51 -11.14 15.28 -21.97
C ASP A 51 -9.69 15.77 -21.82
N LYS A 52 -8.95 15.82 -22.94
CA LYS A 52 -7.57 16.32 -22.96
C LYS A 52 -7.49 17.73 -22.39
N GLY A 53 -8.54 18.53 -22.51
CA GLY A 53 -8.62 19.88 -21.92
C GLY A 53 -8.61 19.87 -20.39
N LEU A 54 -9.39 18.96 -19.77
CA LEU A 54 -9.45 18.81 -18.32
C LEU A 54 -8.15 18.26 -17.75
N LEU A 55 -7.56 17.25 -18.40
CA LEU A 55 -6.27 16.70 -18.00
C LEU A 55 -5.16 17.77 -18.09
N ALA A 56 -5.14 18.54 -19.18
CA ALA A 56 -4.19 19.63 -19.33
C ALA A 56 -4.38 20.73 -18.26
N GLU A 57 -5.60 21.00 -17.81
CA GLU A 57 -5.89 21.97 -16.75
C GLU A 57 -5.42 21.48 -15.37
N LEU A 58 -5.60 20.20 -15.04
CA LEU A 58 -5.12 19.62 -13.79
C LEU A 58 -3.59 19.55 -13.71
N LEU A 59 -2.91 19.54 -14.87
CA LEU A 59 -1.45 19.58 -14.98
C LEU A 59 -0.88 21.00 -15.18
N LYS A 60 -1.68 22.07 -14.98
CA LYS A 60 -1.21 23.45 -15.20
C LYS A 60 -0.27 23.97 -14.12
N SER A 61 -0.43 23.52 -12.88
CA SER A 61 0.32 24.09 -11.76
C SER A 61 0.93 23.01 -10.88
N PRO A 62 2.21 23.15 -10.51
CA PRO A 62 2.84 22.23 -9.56
C PRO A 62 2.22 22.42 -8.17
N VAL A 63 2.46 21.44 -7.30
CA VAL A 63 2.14 21.58 -5.88
C VAL A 63 2.92 22.76 -5.30
N ASP A 64 2.23 23.64 -4.58
CA ASP A 64 2.87 24.80 -3.96
C ASP A 64 3.77 24.36 -2.80
N VAL A 65 5.04 24.74 -2.87
CA VAL A 65 6.05 24.48 -1.84
C VAL A 65 6.71 25.78 -1.38
N THR A 66 6.02 26.90 -1.55
CA THR A 66 6.47 28.26 -1.23
C THR A 66 5.58 28.90 -0.16
N GLY A 67 5.94 30.08 0.33
CA GLY A 67 5.11 30.83 1.30
C GLY A 67 4.80 30.02 2.56
N GLU A 68 3.51 29.86 2.88
CA GLU A 68 3.05 29.03 4.01
C GLU A 68 3.45 27.55 3.87
N HIS A 69 3.60 27.09 2.63
CA HIS A 69 4.03 25.74 2.26
C HIS A 69 5.54 25.60 2.02
N ALA A 70 6.33 26.63 2.36
CA ALA A 70 7.78 26.53 2.36
C ALA A 70 8.24 25.38 3.27
N PHE A 71 9.26 24.65 2.82
CA PHE A 71 9.89 23.60 3.61
C PHE A 71 10.42 24.16 4.92
N GLN A 72 10.10 23.49 6.03
CA GLN A 72 10.73 23.70 7.33
C GLN A 72 11.10 22.33 7.89
N PRO A 73 12.35 22.13 8.34
CA PRO A 73 12.73 20.88 9.00
C PRO A 73 11.95 20.73 10.32
N PRO A 74 11.68 19.49 10.76
CA PRO A 74 11.01 19.26 12.03
C PRO A 74 11.89 19.74 13.19
N ASP A 75 11.24 20.33 14.19
CA ASP A 75 11.85 20.68 15.47
C ASP A 75 11.55 19.59 16.51
N PHE A 76 12.37 18.54 16.50
CA PHE A 76 12.22 17.42 17.44
C PHE A 76 12.43 17.84 18.90
N GLU A 77 13.21 18.89 19.17
CA GLU A 77 13.42 19.40 20.53
C GLU A 77 12.15 20.04 21.10
N ASN A 78 11.33 20.64 20.22
CA ASN A 78 10.02 21.20 20.55
C ASN A 78 8.85 20.22 20.33
N GLY A 79 9.14 18.95 20.02
CA GLY A 79 8.14 17.88 19.99
C GLY A 79 7.48 17.62 18.64
N ASP A 80 8.02 18.14 17.53
CA ASP A 80 7.50 17.79 16.20
C ASP A 80 7.59 16.27 15.94
N GLN A 81 6.48 15.66 15.53
CA GLN A 81 6.39 14.23 15.26
C GLN A 81 6.65 13.92 13.79
N ARG A 82 7.55 12.96 13.54
CA ARG A 82 7.73 12.31 12.23
C ARG A 82 7.77 10.80 12.44
N GLY A 83 7.38 10.03 11.43
CA GLY A 83 7.28 8.58 11.57
C GLY A 83 7.61 7.80 10.31
N PRO A 84 7.05 6.59 10.15
CA PRO A 84 7.47 5.67 9.08
C PRO A 84 6.99 6.09 7.69
N CYS A 85 5.99 6.99 7.59
CA CYS A 85 5.40 7.41 6.33
C CYS A 85 6.10 8.65 5.75
N PRO A 86 6.92 8.52 4.68
CA PRO A 86 7.61 9.67 4.08
C PRO A 86 6.66 10.73 3.52
N GLY A 87 5.49 10.32 3.01
CA GLY A 87 4.49 11.25 2.49
C GLY A 87 3.92 12.16 3.58
N LEU A 88 3.48 11.59 4.70
CA LEU A 88 2.99 12.38 5.83
C LEU A 88 4.07 13.29 6.42
N ASN A 89 5.32 12.79 6.52
CA ASN A 89 6.46 13.59 6.97
C ASN A 89 6.66 14.82 6.07
N ALA A 90 6.63 14.64 4.75
CA ALA A 90 6.75 15.73 3.79
C ALA A 90 5.57 16.72 3.87
N LEU A 91 4.33 16.25 4.05
CA LEU A 91 3.17 17.13 4.25
C LEU A 91 3.33 18.02 5.49
N ALA A 92 3.82 17.47 6.61
CA ALA A 92 4.07 18.24 7.83
C ALA A 92 5.22 19.24 7.62
N ASN A 93 6.31 18.83 6.97
CA ASN A 93 7.44 19.71 6.64
C ASN A 93 7.07 20.85 5.69
N HIS A 94 5.98 20.72 4.93
CA HIS A 94 5.44 21.74 4.04
C HIS A 94 4.12 22.35 4.55
N GLY A 95 3.74 22.14 5.82
CA GLY A 95 2.58 22.79 6.43
C GLY A 95 1.23 22.47 5.76
N TYR A 96 1.14 21.41 4.97
CA TYR A 96 -0.13 20.91 4.42
C TYR A 96 -0.97 20.18 5.48
N ILE A 97 -0.27 19.61 6.47
CA ILE A 97 -0.82 19.19 7.76
C ILE A 97 -0.06 19.95 8.87
N PRO A 98 -0.56 19.97 10.12
CA PRO A 98 0.15 20.63 11.21
C PRO A 98 1.62 20.20 11.31
N ARG A 99 2.53 21.17 11.43
CA ARG A 99 3.99 20.93 11.39
C ARG A 99 4.49 20.07 12.56
N ASN A 100 3.75 20.10 13.68
CA ASN A 100 3.97 19.23 14.83
C ASN A 100 3.67 17.75 14.57
N GLY A 101 3.08 17.40 13.42
CA GLY A 101 2.80 16.02 13.06
C GLY A 101 1.60 15.39 13.76
N VAL A 102 0.73 16.18 14.41
CA VAL A 102 -0.58 15.73 14.91
C VAL A 102 -1.66 16.24 13.96
N VAL A 103 -2.32 15.32 13.25
CA VAL A 103 -3.25 15.65 12.17
C VAL A 103 -4.65 15.13 12.48
N SER A 104 -5.67 15.95 12.17
CA SER A 104 -7.06 15.53 12.27
C SER A 104 -7.46 14.58 11.13
N PHE A 105 -8.49 13.77 11.36
CA PHE A 105 -9.05 12.85 10.36
C PHE A 105 -9.34 13.55 9.02
N GLY A 106 -10.11 14.66 9.06
CA GLY A 106 -10.44 15.43 7.85
C GLY A 106 -9.24 16.17 7.24
N GLY A 107 -8.32 16.63 8.09
CA GLY A 107 -7.08 17.29 7.65
C GLY A 107 -6.19 16.35 6.84
N ALA A 108 -6.04 15.10 7.29
CA ALA A 108 -5.28 14.08 6.58
C ALA A 108 -5.88 13.80 5.19
N ILE A 109 -7.20 13.56 5.11
CA ILE A 109 -7.89 13.28 3.84
C ILE A 109 -7.68 14.43 2.84
N THR A 110 -7.92 15.65 3.30
CA THR A 110 -7.83 16.86 2.46
C THR A 110 -6.40 17.05 1.96
N ALA A 111 -5.40 16.96 2.83
CA ALA A 111 -4.00 17.18 2.47
C ALA A 111 -3.47 16.11 1.51
N ILE A 112 -3.76 14.84 1.78
CA ILE A 112 -3.31 13.70 0.97
C ILE A 112 -3.93 13.77 -0.45
N ASN A 113 -5.22 14.08 -0.58
CA ASN A 113 -5.84 14.28 -1.89
C ASN A 113 -5.29 15.52 -2.61
N LYS A 114 -5.19 16.65 -1.91
CA LYS A 114 -4.72 17.92 -2.47
C LYS A 114 -3.32 17.78 -3.05
N VAL A 115 -2.39 17.20 -2.28
CA VAL A 115 -0.98 17.14 -2.62
C VAL A 115 -0.66 15.94 -3.49
N TYR A 116 -1.11 14.73 -3.16
CA TYR A 116 -0.67 13.53 -3.86
C TYR A 116 -1.66 13.03 -4.92
N GLY A 117 -2.91 13.51 -4.91
CA GLY A 117 -3.96 12.96 -5.79
C GLY A 117 -4.37 11.55 -5.39
N MET A 118 -4.29 11.21 -4.10
CA MET A 118 -4.94 10.00 -3.59
C MET A 118 -6.44 10.24 -3.48
N GLY A 119 -7.25 9.33 -4.00
CA GLY A 119 -8.71 9.43 -3.97
C GLY A 119 -9.25 9.56 -2.56
N VAL A 120 -10.34 10.32 -2.41
CA VAL A 120 -10.98 10.57 -1.11
C VAL A 120 -11.41 9.27 -0.44
N ASP A 121 -11.82 8.27 -1.22
CA ASP A 121 -12.15 6.92 -0.75
C ASP A 121 -10.98 6.25 -0.02
N LEU A 122 -9.82 6.15 -0.67
CA LEU A 122 -8.61 5.55 -0.11
C LEU A 122 -8.05 6.40 1.03
N ALA A 123 -8.00 7.72 0.87
CA ALA A 123 -7.52 8.62 1.91
C ALA A 123 -8.39 8.55 3.18
N THR A 124 -9.70 8.37 3.04
CA THR A 124 -10.64 8.17 4.16
C THR A 124 -10.33 6.89 4.92
N VAL A 125 -10.10 5.79 4.21
CA VAL A 125 -9.74 4.51 4.85
C VAL A 125 -8.44 4.65 5.63
N LEU A 126 -7.40 5.24 5.05
CA LEU A 126 -6.11 5.42 5.73
C LEU A 126 -6.21 6.38 6.93
N ALA A 127 -6.95 7.49 6.80
CA ALA A 127 -7.19 8.42 7.89
C ALA A 127 -7.96 7.74 9.03
N LEU A 128 -8.95 6.91 8.71
CA LEU A 128 -9.69 6.13 9.70
C LEU A 128 -8.77 5.16 10.44
N MET A 129 -7.92 4.44 9.71
CA MET A 129 -6.91 3.55 10.29
C MET A 129 -5.99 4.32 11.26
N GLY A 130 -5.47 5.48 10.83
CA GLY A 130 -4.65 6.35 11.67
C GLY A 130 -5.38 6.79 12.95
N THR A 131 -6.58 7.36 12.81
CA THR A 131 -7.36 7.92 13.92
C THR A 131 -7.84 6.87 14.91
N VAL A 132 -8.36 5.73 14.46
CA VAL A 132 -8.98 4.72 15.33
C VAL A 132 -7.95 3.87 16.06
N TRP A 133 -6.86 3.45 15.41
CA TRP A 133 -5.90 2.52 16.01
C TRP A 133 -4.66 3.19 16.58
N THR A 134 -4.31 4.39 16.13
CA THR A 134 -3.08 5.05 16.56
C THR A 134 -3.33 6.40 17.24
N GLY A 135 -4.51 6.96 17.00
CA GLY A 135 -4.94 8.26 17.48
C GLY A 135 -6.02 8.20 18.56
N ASN A 136 -6.88 9.22 18.56
CA ASN A 136 -8.07 9.25 19.37
C ASN A 136 -9.32 9.51 18.51
N PRO A 137 -10.19 8.50 18.29
CA PRO A 137 -11.46 8.70 17.61
C PRO A 137 -12.52 9.38 18.49
N LEU A 138 -12.31 9.44 19.82
CA LEU A 138 -13.25 9.96 20.82
C LEU A 138 -12.87 11.36 21.30
N SER A 139 -12.76 12.30 20.38
CA SER A 139 -12.54 13.71 20.72
C SER A 139 -13.37 14.64 19.83
N LEU A 140 -13.48 15.91 20.21
CA LEU A 140 -14.18 16.92 19.41
C LEU A 140 -13.50 17.17 18.05
N ASP A 141 -12.22 16.84 17.94
CA ASP A 141 -11.44 16.90 16.70
C ASP A 141 -10.56 15.64 16.60
N PRO A 142 -11.13 14.50 16.12
CA PRO A 142 -10.44 13.21 16.05
C PRO A 142 -9.14 13.32 15.27
N SER A 143 -8.04 12.86 15.88
CA SER A 143 -6.68 13.07 15.35
C SER A 143 -5.75 11.92 15.69
N PHE A 144 -4.60 11.88 15.03
CA PHE A 144 -3.52 10.95 15.30
C PHE A 144 -2.16 11.61 15.09
N SER A 145 -1.13 11.05 15.73
CA SER A 145 0.27 11.45 15.49
C SER A 145 0.83 10.65 14.32
N ILE A 146 1.48 11.34 13.37
CA ILE A 146 2.20 10.70 12.26
C ILE A 146 3.52 10.05 12.72
N GLY A 147 3.96 10.35 13.94
CA GLY A 147 5.13 9.79 14.60
C GLY A 147 4.75 8.89 15.77
N GLY A 148 5.29 9.17 16.96
CA GLY A 148 5.06 8.40 18.17
C GLY A 148 3.89 8.92 18.99
N ARG A 149 3.79 8.43 20.23
CA ARG A 149 2.82 8.93 21.21
C ARG A 149 3.01 10.42 21.45
N ASP A 150 1.92 11.18 21.35
CA ASP A 150 1.93 12.62 21.51
C ASP A 150 0.72 13.10 22.34
N ILE A 151 0.93 14.02 23.27
CA ILE A 151 -0.11 14.56 24.15
C ILE A 151 -1.07 15.51 23.43
N GLY A 152 -0.69 16.03 22.26
CA GLY A 152 -1.52 16.85 21.38
C GLY A 152 -2.63 16.07 20.68
N VAL A 153 -2.59 14.73 20.72
CA VAL A 153 -3.72 13.89 20.30
C VAL A 153 -4.82 13.99 21.36
N ASN A 154 -5.78 14.90 21.13
CA ASN A 154 -6.85 15.34 22.03
C ASN A 154 -7.44 14.24 22.92
N ASN A 155 -6.92 14.03 24.13
CA ASN A 155 -7.39 13.00 25.06
C ASN A 155 -8.43 13.51 26.07
N LEU A 156 -9.46 14.23 25.61
CA LEU A 156 -10.38 15.00 26.47
C LEU A 156 -11.12 14.14 27.52
N LEU A 157 -11.34 12.85 27.22
CA LEU A 157 -12.01 11.88 28.12
C LEU A 157 -11.06 10.83 28.69
N GLY A 158 -9.74 11.01 28.55
CA GLY A 158 -8.77 9.98 28.95
C GLY A 158 -9.02 8.64 28.25
N ASN A 159 -9.48 8.63 27.00
CA ASN A 159 -9.87 7.43 26.25
C ASN A 159 -10.88 6.54 27.01
N LEU A 160 -11.91 7.18 27.59
CA LEU A 160 -12.91 6.55 28.47
C LEU A 160 -12.28 5.93 29.73
N GLY A 161 -11.32 6.63 30.35
CA GLY A 161 -10.62 6.15 31.53
C GLY A 161 -9.59 5.05 31.26
N GLY A 162 -8.94 5.08 30.08
CA GLY A 162 -7.91 4.14 29.64
C GLY A 162 -8.43 2.90 28.90
N LEU A 163 -9.74 2.85 28.65
CA LEU A 163 -10.43 1.70 28.10
C LEU A 163 -10.08 1.39 26.64
N LEU A 164 -9.73 2.41 25.87
CA LEU A 164 -9.31 2.28 24.48
C LEU A 164 -7.79 2.23 24.29
N GLY A 165 -7.05 2.06 25.39
CA GLY A 165 -5.59 2.24 25.39
C GLY A 165 -5.21 3.70 25.19
N ASP A 166 -3.92 3.97 25.10
CA ASP A 166 -3.40 5.30 24.83
C ASP A 166 -3.03 5.46 23.34
N PRO A 167 -3.16 6.65 22.73
CA PRO A 167 -2.76 6.87 21.35
C PRO A 167 -1.25 6.68 21.21
N GLN A 168 -0.82 5.74 20.37
CA GLN A 168 0.60 5.40 20.20
C GLN A 168 1.24 6.07 18.98
N GLY A 169 0.46 6.72 18.12
CA GLY A 169 0.91 7.21 16.81
C GLY A 169 1.33 6.08 15.86
N LEU A 170 1.68 6.44 14.63
CA LEU A 170 2.06 5.46 13.60
C LEU A 170 3.26 4.59 14.00
N ILE A 171 4.21 5.10 14.81
CA ILE A 171 5.36 4.31 15.30
C ILE A 171 4.91 3.12 16.16
N GLY A 172 3.85 3.29 16.97
CA GLY A 172 3.32 2.23 17.83
C GLY A 172 2.25 1.36 17.17
N SER A 173 2.07 1.45 15.85
CA SER A 173 1.02 0.74 15.12
C SER A 173 1.47 -0.60 14.51
N HIS A 174 2.59 -1.14 15.01
CA HIS A 174 3.20 -2.36 14.49
C HIS A 174 2.21 -3.53 14.52
N ASN A 175 2.21 -4.34 13.45
CA ASN A 175 1.22 -5.38 13.19
C ASN A 175 -0.23 -4.86 13.04
N PHE A 176 -0.40 -3.59 12.67
CA PHE A 176 -1.64 -3.12 12.04
C PHE A 176 -1.41 -2.21 10.82
N ILE A 177 -0.86 -1.01 11.01
CA ILE A 177 -0.50 -0.07 9.92
C ILE A 177 0.99 -0.18 9.62
N GLU A 178 1.83 0.01 10.65
CA GLU A 178 3.25 -0.26 10.54
C GLU A 178 3.49 -1.78 10.52
N SER A 179 4.42 -2.21 9.68
CA SER A 179 4.60 -3.61 9.30
C SER A 179 6.06 -3.94 9.09
N ASP A 180 6.42 -5.18 9.44
CA ASP A 180 7.66 -5.81 9.00
C ASP A 180 7.82 -5.75 7.47
N SER A 181 9.06 -5.89 7.01
CA SER A 181 9.39 -5.92 5.57
C SER A 181 9.09 -4.59 4.87
N SER A 182 9.25 -3.48 5.58
CA SER A 182 9.20 -2.13 5.01
C SER A 182 10.35 -1.89 4.01
N ASN A 183 10.11 -1.08 2.96
CA ASN A 183 11.08 -0.88 1.87
C ASN A 183 12.41 -0.27 2.34
N THR A 184 12.31 0.68 3.27
CA THR A 184 13.44 1.53 3.72
C THR A 184 13.56 1.61 5.24
N ARG A 185 12.67 0.95 5.99
CA ARG A 185 12.66 0.94 7.47
C ARG A 185 12.96 -0.49 7.95
N ASP A 186 13.52 -0.59 9.13
CA ASP A 186 13.83 -1.87 9.76
C ASP A 186 12.61 -2.47 10.44
N ASP A 187 12.67 -3.77 10.67
CA ASP A 187 11.64 -4.53 11.37
C ASP A 187 11.81 -4.33 12.89
N ILE A 188 10.76 -3.93 13.61
CA ILE A 188 10.87 -3.53 15.02
C ILE A 188 11.43 -4.64 15.91
N TYR A 189 11.10 -5.90 15.61
CA TYR A 189 11.55 -7.06 16.40
C TYR A 189 13.02 -7.45 16.15
N VAL A 190 13.69 -6.79 15.21
CA VAL A 190 15.11 -7.00 14.91
C VAL A 190 15.96 -5.87 15.49
N THR A 191 15.56 -4.61 15.26
CA THR A 191 16.41 -3.44 15.58
C THR A 191 15.85 -2.60 16.72
N GLY A 192 14.58 -2.76 17.09
CA GLY A 192 13.87 -1.86 18.00
C GLY A 192 13.49 -0.51 17.39
N ASN A 193 13.71 -0.29 16.08
CA ASN A 193 13.32 0.92 15.37
C ASN A 193 12.65 0.58 14.03
N ASN A 194 11.45 1.09 13.83
CA ASN A 194 10.59 0.82 12.68
C ASN A 194 10.23 2.06 11.84
N HIS A 195 10.81 3.23 12.15
CA HIS A 195 10.41 4.50 11.53
C HIS A 195 11.57 5.25 10.91
N LYS A 196 12.77 5.13 11.49
CA LYS A 196 13.98 5.73 10.94
C LYS A 196 14.41 4.98 9.68
N LEU A 197 14.75 5.72 8.63
CA LEU A 197 15.27 5.13 7.41
C LEU A 197 16.58 4.38 7.68
N ASN A 198 16.65 3.15 7.21
CA ASN A 198 17.86 2.36 7.12
C ASN A 198 18.51 2.58 5.74
N MET A 199 19.76 3.06 5.74
CA MET A 199 20.45 3.45 4.51
C MET A 199 20.76 2.24 3.62
N ASP A 200 21.05 1.07 4.19
CA ASP A 200 21.33 -0.13 3.41
C ASP A 200 20.07 -0.60 2.67
N ASN A 201 18.91 -0.55 3.33
CA ASN A 201 17.62 -0.82 2.70
C ASN A 201 17.29 0.18 1.58
N PHE A 202 17.53 1.48 1.80
CA PHE A 202 17.34 2.50 0.77
C PHE A 202 18.29 2.29 -0.41
N MET A 203 19.58 2.04 -0.17
CA MET A 203 20.56 1.84 -1.23
C MET A 203 20.33 0.54 -2.00
N SER A 204 19.88 -0.53 -1.34
CA SER A 204 19.47 -1.77 -2.00
C SER A 204 18.38 -1.50 -3.05
N TRP A 205 17.36 -0.69 -2.70
CA TRP A 205 16.33 -0.26 -3.63
C TRP A 205 16.84 0.73 -4.68
N TYR A 206 17.54 1.79 -4.27
CA TYR A 206 18.03 2.85 -5.16
C TYR A 206 18.91 2.30 -6.30
N ASN A 207 19.76 1.32 -5.98
CA ASN A 207 20.68 0.69 -6.92
C ASN A 207 20.00 -0.31 -7.87
N MET A 208 18.72 -0.66 -7.66
CA MET A 208 17.98 -1.49 -8.63
C MET A 208 17.67 -0.74 -9.93
N SER A 209 17.60 0.60 -9.87
CA SER A 209 17.33 1.44 -11.04
C SER A 209 18.60 1.67 -11.86
N THR A 210 18.62 1.10 -13.07
CA THR A 210 19.74 1.24 -14.02
C THR A 210 19.54 2.39 -15.01
N ASP A 211 18.30 2.81 -15.24
CA ASP A 211 17.94 3.90 -16.16
C ASP A 211 17.58 5.21 -15.43
N GLY A 212 17.66 5.21 -14.10
CA GLY A 212 17.34 6.36 -13.25
C GLY A 212 15.87 6.48 -12.87
N THR A 213 15.00 5.55 -13.30
CA THR A 213 13.57 5.51 -13.00
C THR A 213 13.13 4.27 -12.24
N PHE A 214 11.92 4.33 -11.66
CA PHE A 214 11.31 3.25 -10.88
C PHE A 214 9.90 2.98 -11.40
N ASP A 215 9.73 1.91 -12.17
CA ASP A 215 8.44 1.42 -12.64
C ASP A 215 7.77 0.46 -11.64
N MET A 216 6.55 0.04 -11.94
CA MET A 216 5.80 -0.87 -11.06
C MET A 216 6.42 -2.27 -10.98
N ASP A 217 7.11 -2.73 -12.02
CA ASP A 217 7.74 -4.06 -12.05
C ASP A 217 8.98 -4.10 -11.16
N LEU A 218 9.82 -3.05 -11.21
CA LEU A 218 10.94 -2.88 -10.29
C LEU A 218 10.46 -2.82 -8.85
N MET A 219 9.38 -2.06 -8.59
CA MET A 219 8.82 -1.93 -7.24
C MET A 219 8.24 -3.25 -6.72
N ALA A 220 7.55 -4.03 -7.56
CA ALA A 220 7.08 -5.37 -7.22
C ALA A 220 8.24 -6.32 -6.90
N LYS A 221 9.30 -6.28 -7.72
CA LYS A 221 10.51 -7.06 -7.49
C LYS A 221 11.20 -6.68 -6.19
N ARG A 222 11.31 -5.37 -5.88
CA ARG A 222 11.89 -4.89 -4.60
C ARG A 222 11.04 -5.37 -3.42
N ALA A 223 9.72 -5.29 -3.54
CA ALA A 223 8.81 -5.82 -2.55
C ALA A 223 9.05 -7.31 -2.28
N LYS A 224 9.22 -8.14 -3.31
CA LYS A 224 9.56 -9.55 -3.15
C LYS A 224 10.92 -9.77 -2.50
N LEU A 225 11.96 -9.07 -2.95
CA LEU A 225 13.30 -9.20 -2.35
C LEU A 225 13.28 -8.86 -0.86
N ARG A 226 12.59 -7.77 -0.48
CA ARG A 226 12.50 -7.38 0.93
C ARG A 226 11.69 -8.37 1.77
N PHE A 227 10.71 -9.06 1.18
CA PHE A 227 10.01 -10.17 1.83
C PHE A 227 11.01 -11.31 2.15
N ASP A 228 11.82 -11.72 1.17
CA ASP A 228 12.81 -12.79 1.35
C ASP A 228 13.88 -12.43 2.37
N GLU A 229 14.36 -11.18 2.33
CA GLU A 229 15.31 -10.61 3.30
C GLU A 229 14.74 -10.69 4.71
N THR A 230 13.47 -10.31 4.89
CA THR A 230 12.79 -10.40 6.19
C THR A 230 12.64 -11.84 6.67
N VAL A 231 12.23 -12.78 5.80
CA VAL A 231 12.17 -14.21 6.16
C VAL A 231 13.51 -14.73 6.67
N GLN A 232 14.62 -14.27 6.08
CA GLN A 232 15.98 -14.69 6.42
C GLN A 232 16.56 -14.00 7.67
N SER A 233 16.01 -12.88 8.10
CA SER A 233 16.63 -12.02 9.14
C SER A 233 15.76 -11.81 10.38
N ASN A 234 14.43 -11.90 10.28
CA ASN A 234 13.51 -11.62 11.38
C ASN A 234 12.82 -12.92 11.84
N PRO A 235 13.26 -13.55 12.95
CA PRO A 235 12.62 -14.77 13.48
C PRO A 235 11.17 -14.55 13.94
N ASN A 236 10.75 -13.30 14.10
CA ASN A 236 9.40 -12.91 14.50
C ASN A 236 8.65 -12.22 13.36
N PHE A 237 9.06 -12.45 12.10
CA PHE A 237 8.38 -11.85 10.95
C PHE A 237 6.89 -12.18 11.01
N TYR A 238 6.03 -11.15 11.00
CA TYR A 238 4.59 -11.30 10.84
C TYR A 238 4.10 -10.61 9.56
N TYR A 239 3.31 -11.35 8.79
CA TYR A 239 2.73 -10.92 7.52
C TYR A 239 1.24 -11.25 7.53
N GLY A 240 0.44 -10.40 8.19
CA GLY A 240 -1.00 -10.61 8.39
C GLY A 240 -1.87 -10.21 7.20
N PRO A 241 -3.19 -10.47 7.26
CA PRO A 241 -4.14 -10.20 6.19
C PRO A 241 -4.32 -8.71 5.88
N VAL A 242 -4.17 -7.83 6.87
CA VAL A 242 -4.12 -6.38 6.64
C VAL A 242 -2.70 -5.90 6.59
N THR A 243 -1.90 -6.22 7.61
CA THR A 243 -0.53 -5.69 7.74
C THR A 243 0.36 -6.06 6.58
N GLY A 244 0.44 -7.34 6.23
CA GLY A 244 1.30 -7.84 5.17
C GLY A 244 0.66 -7.69 3.79
N LEU A 245 -0.47 -8.36 3.59
CA LEU A 245 -1.13 -8.45 2.29
C LEU A 245 -1.55 -7.08 1.73
N ILE A 246 -2.02 -6.16 2.58
CA ILE A 246 -2.58 -4.88 2.14
C ILE A 246 -1.65 -3.72 2.49
N ALA A 247 -1.50 -3.39 3.77
CA ALA A 247 -0.82 -2.17 4.23
C ALA A 247 0.66 -2.13 3.79
N ARG A 248 1.39 -3.23 3.99
CA ARG A 248 2.79 -3.35 3.57
C ARG A 248 2.91 -3.22 2.06
N ASN A 249 2.12 -3.95 1.26
CA ASN A 249 2.18 -3.84 -0.20
C ASN A 249 1.79 -2.43 -0.69
N ALA A 250 0.76 -1.83 -0.11
CA ALA A 250 0.36 -0.44 -0.37
C ALA A 250 1.50 0.55 -0.07
N GLY A 251 2.30 0.32 0.97
CA GLY A 251 3.48 1.12 1.31
C GLY A 251 4.57 1.16 0.23
N TYR A 252 4.60 0.20 -0.70
CA TYR A 252 5.47 0.24 -1.88
C TYR A 252 4.76 0.80 -3.11
N ILE A 253 3.48 0.49 -3.28
CA ILE A 253 2.65 0.97 -4.40
C ILE A 253 2.47 2.49 -4.33
N PHE A 254 2.27 3.06 -3.13
CA PHE A 254 2.06 4.49 -2.97
C PHE A 254 3.23 5.33 -3.48
N PRO A 255 4.50 5.12 -3.09
CA PRO A 255 5.62 5.80 -3.75
C PRO A 255 5.62 5.59 -5.27
N ALA A 256 5.40 4.35 -5.70
CA ALA A 256 5.42 3.96 -7.11
C ALA A 256 4.32 4.63 -7.96
N ARG A 257 3.23 5.12 -7.36
CA ARG A 257 2.10 5.77 -8.05
C ARG A 257 2.01 7.27 -7.76
N LEU A 258 2.23 7.65 -6.51
CA LEU A 258 1.93 8.96 -5.95
C LEU A 258 3.14 9.87 -5.77
N PHE A 259 4.37 9.36 -5.84
CA PHE A 259 5.60 10.19 -5.86
C PHE A 259 6.12 10.46 -7.27
N ARG A 260 5.44 9.93 -8.29
CA ARG A 260 5.68 10.26 -9.70
C ARG A 260 5.38 11.74 -9.95
N ASN A 261 6.20 12.39 -10.76
CA ASN A 261 5.92 13.72 -11.25
C ASN A 261 5.13 13.65 -12.55
N TYR A 262 3.90 14.18 -12.56
CA TYR A 262 3.00 14.20 -13.72
C TYR A 262 3.02 15.56 -14.41
N SER A 263 4.19 16.06 -14.79
CA SER A 263 4.28 17.35 -15.48
C SER A 263 3.65 17.27 -16.88
N GLN A 264 3.51 18.41 -17.57
CA GLN A 264 3.05 18.43 -18.96
C GLN A 264 3.97 17.63 -19.91
N ASP A 265 5.26 17.58 -19.60
CA ASP A 265 6.25 16.81 -20.36
C ASP A 265 6.18 15.31 -20.06
N GLU A 266 5.68 14.95 -18.86
CA GLU A 266 5.58 13.57 -18.38
C GLU A 266 4.14 13.23 -17.94
N PRO A 267 3.14 13.28 -18.83
CA PRO A 267 1.72 13.15 -18.46
C PRO A 267 1.34 11.78 -17.90
N ASN A 268 2.17 10.76 -18.11
CA ASN A 268 2.00 9.42 -17.54
C ASN A 268 2.70 9.24 -16.18
N GLY A 269 3.43 10.26 -15.72
CA GLY A 269 4.13 10.27 -14.45
C GLY A 269 5.43 9.48 -14.45
N VAL A 270 6.52 10.12 -13.99
CA VAL A 270 7.83 9.45 -13.82
C VAL A 270 8.31 9.52 -12.37
N LEU A 271 8.74 8.38 -11.83
CA LEU A 271 9.41 8.29 -10.53
C LEU A 271 10.90 8.13 -10.77
N THR A 272 11.71 9.12 -10.39
CA THR A 272 13.15 9.15 -10.65
C THR A 272 13.94 8.93 -9.36
N LYS A 273 15.24 8.64 -9.51
CA LYS A 273 16.22 8.64 -8.41
C LYS A 273 16.20 9.93 -7.60
N GLU A 274 16.03 11.08 -8.26
CA GLU A 274 15.91 12.36 -7.58
C GLU A 274 14.63 12.46 -6.74
N HIS A 275 13.48 12.09 -7.31
CA HIS A 275 12.20 12.12 -6.58
C HIS A 275 12.28 11.28 -5.28
N ILE A 276 12.76 10.03 -5.37
CA ILE A 276 12.84 9.17 -4.18
C ILE A 276 13.87 9.68 -3.16
N ARG A 277 14.96 10.33 -3.59
CA ARG A 277 15.91 10.93 -2.64
C ARG A 277 15.25 12.04 -1.84
N ILE A 278 14.52 12.92 -2.52
CA ILE A 278 13.85 14.07 -1.90
C ILE A 278 12.74 13.61 -0.94
N PHE A 279 11.87 12.70 -1.39
CA PHE A 279 10.77 12.18 -0.56
C PHE A 279 11.24 11.36 0.64
N TYR A 280 12.47 10.82 0.63
CA TYR A 280 13.01 10.01 1.73
C TYR A 280 14.11 10.72 2.54
N GLY A 281 14.29 12.04 2.35
CA GLY A 281 15.23 12.82 3.16
C GLY A 281 16.71 12.49 2.90
N ILE A 282 17.05 12.10 1.66
CA ILE A 282 18.40 11.74 1.23
C ILE A 282 19.07 12.92 0.52
N TYR A 283 20.19 13.38 1.07
CA TYR A 283 20.95 14.54 0.62
C TYR A 283 22.36 14.15 0.18
N GLY A 284 23.03 15.04 -0.56
CA GLY A 284 24.39 14.81 -1.09
C GLY A 284 24.39 14.35 -2.54
N GLU A 285 25.57 14.06 -3.07
CA GLU A 285 25.74 13.57 -4.45
C GLU A 285 25.72 12.04 -4.51
N GLU A 286 25.41 11.46 -5.66
CA GLU A 286 25.41 10.00 -5.84
C GLU A 286 26.79 9.41 -5.52
N GLY A 287 26.80 8.39 -4.65
CA GLY A 287 28.02 7.82 -4.08
C GLY A 287 28.46 8.44 -2.74
N ASN A 288 27.84 9.55 -2.30
CA ASN A 288 28.09 10.18 -1.00
C ASN A 288 26.79 10.73 -0.38
N PHE A 289 25.80 9.84 -0.21
CA PHE A 289 24.52 10.20 0.37
C PHE A 289 24.54 10.28 1.89
N THR A 290 23.74 11.20 2.43
CA THR A 290 23.46 11.34 3.85
C THR A 290 21.95 11.37 4.06
N TYR A 291 21.45 10.52 4.93
CA TYR A 291 20.06 10.58 5.39
C TYR A 291 19.93 11.65 6.49
N ARG A 292 18.91 12.50 6.37
CA ARG A 292 18.52 13.47 7.39
C ARG A 292 17.14 13.08 7.91
N GLU A 293 17.12 12.64 9.16
CA GLU A 293 15.91 12.14 9.80
C GLU A 293 14.82 13.21 9.88
N GLY A 294 13.64 12.88 9.34
CA GLY A 294 12.49 13.77 9.32
C GLY A 294 12.55 14.90 8.27
N TRP A 295 13.57 14.94 7.41
CA TRP A 295 13.73 16.00 6.39
C TRP A 295 13.13 15.61 5.03
N GLU A 296 12.08 14.78 5.00
CA GLU A 296 11.34 14.47 3.77
C GLU A 296 10.72 15.73 3.16
N ARG A 297 10.76 15.86 1.83
CA ARG A 297 10.26 17.05 1.12
C ARG A 297 9.37 16.69 -0.04
N ILE A 298 8.53 17.64 -0.44
CA ILE A 298 7.89 17.65 -1.75
C ILE A 298 8.89 18.31 -2.72
N PRO A 299 9.24 17.68 -3.87
CA PRO A 299 10.17 18.28 -4.81
C PRO A 299 9.63 19.60 -5.40
N ASP A 300 10.53 20.51 -5.76
CA ASP A 300 10.17 21.72 -6.49
C ASP A 300 9.67 21.35 -7.91
N ASN A 301 8.71 22.13 -8.44
CA ASN A 301 8.11 21.89 -9.77
C ASN A 301 7.56 20.46 -9.93
N TRP A 302 6.94 19.92 -8.88
CA TRP A 302 6.36 18.59 -8.84
C TRP A 302 4.84 18.63 -8.97
N TYR A 303 4.29 17.76 -9.82
CA TYR A 303 2.87 17.70 -10.16
C TYR A 303 2.30 16.36 -9.71
N LYS A 304 1.16 16.42 -9.02
CA LYS A 304 0.42 15.26 -8.56
C LYS A 304 -0.24 14.50 -9.70
N THR A 305 -0.71 13.27 -9.45
CA THR A 305 -1.49 12.53 -10.45
C THR A 305 -2.74 13.32 -10.87
N PRO A 306 -3.02 13.45 -12.20
CA PRO A 306 -4.19 14.17 -12.68
C PRO A 306 -5.50 13.40 -12.48
N VAL A 307 -5.42 12.10 -12.23
CA VAL A 307 -6.56 11.24 -11.90
C VAL A 307 -6.32 10.67 -10.52
N ASP A 308 -7.31 10.86 -9.64
CA ASP A 308 -7.23 10.39 -8.26
C ASP A 308 -7.01 8.88 -8.20
N PHE A 309 -5.97 8.47 -7.47
CA PHE A 309 -5.64 7.06 -7.22
C PHE A 309 -6.45 6.56 -6.01
N GLY A 310 -7.52 5.83 -6.28
CA GLY A 310 -8.45 5.33 -5.26
C GLY A 310 -8.27 3.85 -4.95
N LEU A 311 -9.28 3.30 -4.26
CA LEU A 311 -9.29 1.90 -3.80
C LEU A 311 -9.26 0.89 -4.95
N VAL A 312 -9.94 1.19 -6.06
CA VAL A 312 -9.97 0.30 -7.23
C VAL A 312 -8.60 0.18 -7.87
N GLN A 313 -7.87 1.29 -8.02
CA GLN A 313 -6.52 1.28 -8.59
C GLN A 313 -5.54 0.53 -7.67
N LEU A 314 -5.61 0.76 -6.36
CA LEU A 314 -4.83 0.01 -5.38
C LEU A 314 -5.10 -1.50 -5.47
N ASN A 315 -6.38 -1.90 -5.57
CA ASN A 315 -6.79 -3.29 -5.73
C ASN A 315 -6.17 -3.94 -6.98
N LEU A 316 -6.22 -3.25 -8.13
CA LEU A 316 -5.63 -3.74 -9.37
C LEU A 316 -4.11 -3.90 -9.27
N ASP A 317 -3.43 -2.94 -8.64
CA ASP A 317 -1.97 -3.02 -8.45
C ASP A 317 -1.57 -4.18 -7.52
N ILE A 318 -2.31 -4.42 -6.44
CA ILE A 318 -2.06 -5.56 -5.56
C ILE A 318 -2.29 -6.87 -6.32
N ILE A 319 -3.37 -6.98 -7.10
CA ILE A 319 -3.65 -8.18 -7.91
C ILE A 319 -2.52 -8.46 -8.91
N ASP A 320 -2.05 -7.42 -9.61
CA ASP A 320 -0.92 -7.54 -10.53
C ASP A 320 0.34 -8.05 -9.82
N TRP A 321 0.66 -7.51 -8.65
CA TRP A 321 1.82 -7.92 -7.86
C TRP A 321 1.72 -9.37 -7.38
N LEU A 322 0.56 -9.77 -6.87
CA LEU A 322 0.29 -11.15 -6.43
C LEU A 322 0.39 -12.14 -7.60
N SER A 323 0.00 -11.73 -8.81
CA SER A 323 0.12 -12.59 -10.00
C SER A 323 1.57 -12.83 -10.42
N LYS A 324 2.47 -11.87 -10.14
CA LYS A 324 3.91 -11.93 -10.43
C LYS A 324 4.69 -12.62 -9.32
N TYR A 325 4.32 -12.35 -8.06
CA TYR A 325 4.98 -12.81 -6.85
C TYR A 325 3.93 -13.26 -5.82
N PRO A 326 3.44 -14.51 -5.93
CA PRO A 326 2.40 -15.04 -5.04
C PRO A 326 2.72 -14.96 -3.54
N GLU A 327 4.01 -14.90 -3.18
CA GLU A 327 4.46 -14.75 -1.81
C GLU A 327 4.02 -13.43 -1.17
N LEU A 328 3.86 -12.37 -1.97
CA LEU A 328 3.30 -11.09 -1.52
C LEU A 328 1.80 -11.18 -1.21
N GLY A 329 1.15 -12.30 -1.58
CA GLY A 329 -0.22 -12.64 -1.22
C GLY A 329 -0.33 -13.55 -0.01
N SER A 330 0.79 -13.93 0.62
CA SER A 330 0.78 -14.84 1.77
C SER A 330 0.11 -14.20 2.98
N ILE A 331 -0.33 -15.04 3.92
CA ILE A 331 -0.67 -14.64 5.29
C ILE A 331 0.07 -15.59 6.20
N GLY A 332 0.73 -15.10 7.24
CA GLY A 332 1.51 -15.96 8.13
C GLY A 332 2.71 -15.24 8.73
N GLY A 333 3.80 -15.96 8.90
CA GLY A 333 5.01 -15.42 9.51
C GLY A 333 6.06 -16.47 9.81
N ASN A 334 7.22 -16.02 10.28
CA ASN A 334 8.22 -16.91 10.86
C ASN A 334 7.74 -17.43 12.22
N THR A 335 8.12 -18.67 12.53
CA THR A 335 7.66 -19.45 13.69
C THR A 335 8.66 -19.43 14.85
N GLY A 336 9.34 -18.30 15.03
CA GLY A 336 10.31 -18.08 16.12
C GLY A 336 11.77 -18.31 15.74
N THR A 337 12.05 -18.73 14.51
CA THR A 337 13.39 -18.82 13.93
C THR A 337 13.43 -18.19 12.54
N VAL A 338 14.60 -17.78 12.04
CA VAL A 338 14.71 -17.32 10.64
C VAL A 338 14.49 -18.49 9.68
N ASN A 339 14.07 -18.19 8.45
CA ASN A 339 13.79 -19.18 7.40
C ASN A 339 12.72 -20.21 7.79
N SER A 340 11.71 -19.79 8.55
CA SER A 340 10.65 -20.66 9.07
C SER A 340 9.25 -20.18 8.72
N PHE A 341 9.13 -19.45 7.61
CA PHE A 341 7.88 -18.81 7.22
C PHE A 341 6.82 -19.89 6.97
N ALA A 342 5.77 -19.85 7.76
CA ALA A 342 4.61 -20.72 7.62
C ALA A 342 3.42 -19.89 7.17
N GLY A 343 2.83 -20.26 6.04
CA GLY A 343 1.64 -19.63 5.50
C GLY A 343 0.36 -20.23 6.11
N VAL A 344 -0.66 -19.39 6.21
CA VAL A 344 -2.04 -19.76 6.52
C VAL A 344 -2.83 -19.77 5.22
N ASP A 345 -3.62 -20.82 5.03
CA ASP A 345 -4.51 -20.92 3.87
C ASP A 345 -5.69 -19.94 4.02
N LEU A 346 -5.85 -19.06 3.03
CA LEU A 346 -6.91 -18.04 3.01
C LEU A 346 -8.33 -18.66 2.96
N GLY A 347 -8.46 -19.84 2.34
CA GLY A 347 -9.69 -20.64 2.36
C GLY A 347 -10.08 -21.00 3.77
N ASN A 348 -9.12 -21.47 4.57
CA ASN A 348 -9.35 -21.77 5.98
C ASN A 348 -9.67 -20.51 6.81
N LEU A 349 -9.01 -19.39 6.51
CA LEU A 349 -9.22 -18.10 7.17
C LEU A 349 -10.66 -17.58 7.05
N THR A 350 -11.21 -17.70 5.84
CA THR A 350 -12.47 -17.06 5.47
C THR A 350 -13.65 -18.04 5.54
N GLY A 351 -13.44 -19.24 6.09
CA GLY A 351 -14.47 -20.29 6.10
C GLY A 351 -14.84 -20.81 4.70
N GLY A 352 -13.90 -20.72 3.75
CA GLY A 352 -14.04 -21.14 2.36
C GLY A 352 -14.52 -20.06 1.40
N VAL A 353 -14.73 -18.82 1.86
CA VAL A 353 -15.24 -17.72 1.03
C VAL A 353 -14.19 -17.25 0.02
N PHE A 354 -12.93 -17.10 0.45
CA PHE A 354 -11.81 -16.72 -0.40
C PHE A 354 -10.65 -17.69 -0.35
N ASN A 355 -10.01 -17.89 -1.49
CA ASN A 355 -8.69 -18.48 -1.68
C ASN A 355 -7.85 -17.53 -2.54
N LEU A 356 -6.55 -17.77 -2.68
CA LEU A 356 -5.69 -16.85 -3.44
C LEU A 356 -6.15 -16.68 -4.90
N GLY A 357 -6.79 -17.67 -5.51
CA GLY A 357 -7.31 -17.59 -6.87
C GLY A 357 -8.55 -16.68 -6.98
N ASN A 358 -9.57 -16.92 -6.15
CA ASN A 358 -10.80 -16.12 -6.20
C ASN A 358 -10.66 -14.75 -5.50
N LEU A 359 -9.64 -14.54 -4.65
CA LEU A 359 -9.34 -13.24 -4.04
C LEU A 359 -9.06 -12.18 -5.11
N LEU A 360 -8.49 -12.61 -6.23
CA LEU A 360 -8.14 -11.77 -7.38
C LEU A 360 -9.34 -11.48 -8.29
N GLU A 361 -10.50 -12.07 -8.03
CA GLU A 361 -11.71 -11.86 -8.83
C GLU A 361 -12.52 -10.66 -8.33
N GLY A 362 -12.80 -9.72 -9.24
CA GLY A 362 -13.67 -8.58 -8.97
C GLY A 362 -13.20 -7.74 -7.78
N ASN A 363 -14.10 -7.56 -6.79
CA ASN A 363 -13.85 -6.76 -5.59
C ASN A 363 -13.50 -7.62 -4.35
N ASN A 364 -13.16 -8.89 -4.53
CA ASN A 364 -12.98 -9.81 -3.39
C ASN A 364 -11.87 -9.38 -2.42
N LEU A 365 -10.74 -8.89 -2.93
CA LEU A 365 -9.67 -8.33 -2.11
C LEU A 365 -10.10 -7.05 -1.35
N LEU A 366 -10.84 -6.15 -2.00
CA LEU A 366 -11.45 -4.99 -1.34
C LEU A 366 -12.41 -5.42 -0.23
N CYS A 367 -13.21 -6.44 -0.46
CA CYS A 367 -14.14 -6.97 0.53
C CYS A 367 -13.44 -7.62 1.71
N LEU A 368 -12.34 -8.35 1.47
CA LEU A 368 -11.47 -8.84 2.53
C LEU A 368 -10.90 -7.67 3.37
N ALA A 369 -10.39 -6.64 2.71
CA ALA A 369 -9.85 -5.45 3.37
C ALA A 369 -10.89 -4.79 4.28
N PHE A 370 -12.11 -4.58 3.77
CA PHE A 370 -13.18 -3.93 4.53
C PHE A 370 -13.68 -4.75 5.70
N GLU A 371 -13.74 -6.08 5.56
CA GLU A 371 -14.21 -6.93 6.66
C GLU A 371 -13.16 -7.07 7.75
N VAL A 372 -11.87 -7.05 7.41
CA VAL A 372 -10.84 -6.92 8.43
C VAL A 372 -10.93 -5.55 9.10
N LEU A 373 -11.16 -4.44 8.37
CA LEU A 373 -11.33 -3.11 8.98
C LEU A 373 -12.55 -3.02 9.90
N LYS A 374 -13.65 -3.68 9.53
CA LYS A 374 -14.86 -3.77 10.36
C LYS A 374 -14.66 -4.63 11.61
N PHE A 375 -13.89 -5.71 11.48
CA PHE A 375 -13.58 -6.64 12.57
C PHE A 375 -12.54 -6.06 13.55
N ALA A 376 -11.46 -5.47 13.03
CA ALA A 376 -10.46 -4.75 13.81
C ALA A 376 -11.01 -3.42 14.36
N GLY A 377 -12.13 -2.94 13.80
CA GLY A 377 -12.86 -1.80 14.33
C GLY A 377 -13.47 -2.10 15.70
N PRO A 378 -13.92 -1.09 16.46
CA PRO A 378 -14.32 -1.24 17.86
C PRO A 378 -15.55 -2.13 18.12
N ASN A 379 -16.14 -2.75 17.09
CA ASN A 379 -17.14 -3.81 17.24
C ASN A 379 -16.56 -5.10 17.85
N ALA A 380 -15.26 -5.38 17.70
CA ALA A 380 -14.59 -6.42 18.50
C ALA A 380 -14.60 -6.10 20.02
N LEU A 381 -14.89 -4.86 20.39
CA LEU A 381 -15.07 -4.38 21.76
C LEU A 381 -16.54 -4.12 22.12
N SER A 382 -17.51 -4.73 21.40
CA SER A 382 -18.96 -4.48 21.53
C SER A 382 -19.55 -4.55 22.96
N GLY A 383 -18.88 -5.20 23.92
CA GLY A 383 -19.25 -5.16 25.34
C GLY A 383 -18.97 -3.80 26.02
N LEU A 384 -17.96 -3.07 25.56
CA LEU A 384 -17.46 -1.81 26.14
C LEU A 384 -18.10 -0.57 25.51
N PHE A 385 -18.55 -0.66 24.26
CA PHE A 385 -19.09 0.47 23.48
C PHE A 385 -20.60 0.71 23.63
N LYS A 386 -21.33 -0.08 24.43
CA LYS A 386 -22.76 0.15 24.68
C LYS A 386 -23.07 1.54 25.28
N SER A 387 -22.07 2.20 25.85
CA SER A 387 -22.21 3.49 26.54
C SER A 387 -21.99 4.71 25.63
N VAL A 388 -21.51 4.53 24.39
CA VAL A 388 -21.12 5.65 23.52
C VAL A 388 -21.63 5.38 22.09
N ALA A 389 -22.79 5.95 21.74
CA ALA A 389 -23.45 5.74 20.45
C ALA A 389 -22.79 6.52 19.30
N GLU A 390 -22.31 7.74 19.56
CA GLU A 390 -21.75 8.65 18.55
C GLU A 390 -20.46 8.13 17.86
N PRO A 391 -19.51 7.46 18.56
CA PRO A 391 -18.29 6.97 17.93
C PRO A 391 -18.49 5.78 17.00
N LEU A 392 -19.43 4.92 17.36
CA LEU A 392 -19.81 3.79 16.51
C LEU A 392 -20.46 4.30 15.24
N GLU A 393 -21.29 5.35 15.34
CA GLU A 393 -21.86 6.04 14.19
C GLU A 393 -20.80 6.73 13.33
N PHE A 394 -19.80 7.39 13.93
CA PHE A 394 -18.67 7.99 13.19
C PHE A 394 -17.91 6.95 12.35
N ILE A 395 -17.51 5.82 12.95
CA ILE A 395 -16.79 4.75 12.25
C ILE A 395 -17.67 4.10 11.19
N THR A 396 -18.94 3.84 11.52
CA THR A 396 -19.88 3.23 10.57
C THR A 396 -20.14 4.16 9.39
N ASN A 397 -20.30 5.46 9.62
CA ASN A 397 -20.50 6.46 8.56
C ASN A 397 -19.23 6.64 7.72
N ALA A 398 -18.05 6.71 8.35
CA ALA A 398 -16.77 6.81 7.66
C ALA A 398 -16.47 5.60 6.77
N LEU A 399 -16.87 4.39 7.20
CA LEU A 399 -16.77 3.17 6.39
C LEU A 399 -17.88 3.08 5.33
N SER A 400 -19.07 3.60 5.60
CA SER A 400 -20.19 3.52 4.67
C SER A 400 -19.92 4.27 3.36
N VAL A 401 -19.21 5.40 3.41
CA VAL A 401 -18.97 6.25 2.24
C VAL A 401 -18.09 5.55 1.18
N PRO A 402 -16.92 4.97 1.50
CA PRO A 402 -16.15 4.14 0.56
C PRO A 402 -16.91 2.90 0.08
N LEU A 403 -17.81 2.35 0.91
CA LEU A 403 -18.55 1.11 0.63
C LEU A 403 -19.77 1.29 -0.29
N LEU A 404 -20.28 2.51 -0.51
CA LEU A 404 -21.49 2.77 -1.31
C LEU A 404 -21.43 2.19 -2.75
N ASN A 405 -20.22 1.97 -3.27
CA ASN A 405 -20.00 1.46 -4.63
C ASN A 405 -19.50 0.01 -4.71
N VAL A 406 -19.36 -0.70 -3.58
CA VAL A 406 -18.77 -2.05 -3.54
C VAL A 406 -19.77 -3.06 -2.95
N THR A 407 -20.25 -3.99 -3.77
CA THR A 407 -21.07 -5.11 -3.28
C THR A 407 -20.15 -6.21 -2.76
N CYS A 408 -20.13 -6.42 -1.44
CA CYS A 408 -19.33 -7.47 -0.80
C CYS A 408 -20.20 -8.68 -0.39
N PRO A 409 -19.68 -9.91 -0.51
CA PRO A 409 -20.37 -11.09 0.04
C PRO A 409 -20.55 -10.94 1.55
N ALA A 410 -21.54 -11.62 2.14
CA ALA A 410 -21.72 -11.57 3.59
C ALA A 410 -20.62 -12.40 4.29
N PHE A 411 -19.87 -11.77 5.19
CA PHE A 411 -18.84 -12.42 5.97
C PHE A 411 -19.38 -12.86 7.33
N LYS A 412 -19.00 -14.06 7.76
CA LYS A 412 -18.92 -14.36 9.19
C LYS A 412 -17.60 -13.78 9.70
N ASP A 413 -17.54 -13.45 11.00
CA ASP A 413 -16.30 -13.02 11.64
C ASP A 413 -15.13 -13.94 11.23
N LEU A 414 -13.96 -13.36 10.98
CA LEU A 414 -12.78 -14.12 10.58
C LEU A 414 -12.42 -15.13 11.68
N GLN A 415 -12.54 -16.41 11.35
CA GLN A 415 -12.36 -17.50 12.29
C GLN A 415 -11.63 -18.66 11.64
N MET A 416 -10.76 -19.31 12.40
CA MET A 416 -10.07 -20.53 12.01
C MET A 416 -10.27 -21.60 13.07
N GLY A 417 -10.75 -22.77 12.67
CA GLY A 417 -11.02 -23.87 13.60
C GLY A 417 -12.06 -23.53 14.69
N GLY A 418 -12.97 -22.59 14.43
CA GLY A 418 -13.98 -22.12 15.39
C GLY A 418 -13.47 -21.12 16.43
N LYS A 419 -12.24 -20.61 16.26
CA LYS A 419 -11.65 -19.54 17.09
C LYS A 419 -11.51 -18.24 16.30
N PRO A 420 -11.53 -17.07 16.96
CA PRO A 420 -11.19 -15.81 16.32
C PRO A 420 -9.82 -15.88 15.64
N PHE A 421 -9.71 -15.34 14.43
CA PHE A 421 -8.49 -15.38 13.64
C PHE A 421 -7.25 -14.84 14.38
N TRP A 422 -7.39 -13.71 15.07
CA TRP A 422 -6.28 -13.10 15.81
C TRP A 422 -5.71 -14.05 16.88
N GLU A 423 -6.56 -14.86 17.52
CA GLU A 423 -6.13 -15.81 18.56
C GLU A 423 -5.28 -16.90 17.92
N VAL A 424 -5.68 -17.39 16.73
CA VAL A 424 -4.90 -18.38 15.99
C VAL A 424 -3.55 -17.81 15.57
N MET A 425 -3.53 -16.60 15.01
CA MET A 425 -2.25 -15.98 14.62
C MET A 425 -1.31 -15.73 15.78
N GLN A 426 -1.82 -15.26 16.92
CA GLN A 426 -0.99 -15.05 18.12
C GLN A 426 -0.44 -16.35 18.69
N ASN A 427 -1.18 -17.46 18.58
CA ASN A 427 -0.69 -18.76 19.02
C ASN A 427 0.40 -19.33 18.09
N ASP A 428 0.21 -19.18 16.78
CA ASP A 428 1.06 -19.84 15.78
C ASP A 428 2.29 -18.99 15.38
N PHE A 429 2.20 -17.67 15.51
CA PHE A 429 3.25 -16.73 15.08
C PHE A 429 3.72 -15.84 16.23
N PRO A 430 4.97 -15.99 16.71
CA PRO A 430 5.51 -15.17 17.80
C PRO A 430 5.52 -13.67 17.49
N GLY A 431 5.66 -13.29 16.23
CA GLY A 431 5.54 -11.90 15.78
C GLY A 431 4.17 -11.30 16.06
N ALA A 432 3.11 -12.05 15.78
CA ALA A 432 1.74 -11.64 16.05
C ALA A 432 1.53 -11.38 17.55
N MET A 433 1.93 -12.33 18.41
CA MET A 433 1.80 -12.22 19.86
C MET A 433 2.49 -10.97 20.45
N LYS A 434 3.56 -10.48 19.82
CA LYS A 434 4.34 -9.34 20.31
C LYS A 434 3.71 -7.97 20.01
N SER A 435 2.59 -7.88 19.30
CA SER A 435 2.01 -6.57 18.92
C SER A 435 1.44 -5.76 20.10
N GLY A 436 1.30 -6.37 21.28
CA GLY A 436 0.90 -5.66 22.50
C GLY A 436 -0.54 -5.14 22.51
N GLY A 437 -1.40 -5.62 21.60
CA GLY A 437 -2.84 -5.30 21.57
C GLY A 437 -3.33 -4.63 20.28
N ALA A 438 -2.45 -4.33 19.32
CA ALA A 438 -2.85 -3.93 17.98
C ALA A 438 -3.25 -5.18 17.17
N PHE A 439 -4.55 -5.52 17.18
CA PHE A 439 -5.18 -6.48 16.28
C PHE A 439 -6.58 -6.01 15.88
#